data_AF-A0A4U6WH98-F1
#
_entry.id   AF-A0A4U6WH98-F1
#
_cell.length_a   1.000
_cell.length_b   1.000
_cell.length_c   1.000
_cell.angle_alpha   90.00
_cell.angle_beta   90.00
_cell.angle_gamma   90.00
#
_symmetry.space_group_name_H-M   'P 1'
#
loop_
_entity.id
_entity.type
_entity.pdbx_description
1 polymer ?
#
loop_
_entity_poly.entity_id
_entity_poly.type
_entity_poly.pdbx_seq_one_letter_code
_entity_poly.pdbx_strand_id
1 'polypeptide(L)'
;MDGCRLAGWLHYILLYTPTLHTRKPQCRSCRANLVKKCIIADPACELCGQPEDCDHLILRCRFAAQVWAALPADTTGASVRCLWNIPRPTTVPSRHYSSFILLVCWLLWKSRNELVFQNITPSIGRFWLACRDEARLWSHRLKTEDRQIADAWCSLFSSM
;
A
#
# COMPACT_ATOMS: atom_id res chain seq x y z
N MET A 1 -21.50 8.09 -1.68
CA MET A 1 -21.65 6.63 -1.90
C MET A 1 -20.30 5.95 -2.07
N ASP A 2 -19.54 5.54 -1.07
CA ASP A 2 -19.32 5.99 0.31
C ASP A 2 -17.97 5.38 0.70
N GLY A 3 -17.01 6.23 1.11
CA GLY A 3 -15.70 5.78 1.59
C GLY A 3 -15.77 4.79 2.76
N CYS A 4 -16.96 4.64 3.37
CA CYS A 4 -17.25 3.70 4.45
C CYS A 4 -17.18 2.21 4.05
N ARG A 5 -17.29 1.82 2.77
CA ARG A 5 -17.15 0.39 2.37
C ARG A 5 -15.71 -0.01 2.01
N LEU A 6 -14.83 0.95 1.74
CA LEU A 6 -13.37 0.73 1.70
C LEU A 6 -12.79 0.55 3.12
N ALA A 7 -13.50 1.03 4.15
CA ALA A 7 -13.10 0.93 5.55
C ALA A 7 -13.04 -0.52 6.09
N GLY A 8 -13.83 -1.44 5.52
CA GLY A 8 -13.81 -2.86 5.94
C GLY A 8 -12.49 -3.58 5.64
N TRP A 9 -11.78 -3.18 4.57
CA TRP A 9 -10.51 -3.77 4.15
C TRP A 9 -9.30 -3.01 4.69
N LEU A 10 -9.43 -1.70 4.92
CA LEU A 10 -8.49 -0.90 5.68
C LEU A 10 -8.25 -1.48 7.08
N HIS A 11 -9.25 -2.15 7.67
CA HIS A 11 -9.16 -2.79 8.99
C HIS A 11 -7.98 -3.77 9.14
N TYR A 12 -7.54 -4.41 8.05
CA TYR A 12 -6.44 -5.39 8.05
C TYR A 12 -5.05 -4.76 7.87
N ILE A 13 -4.95 -3.60 7.20
CA ILE A 13 -3.68 -2.91 6.92
C ILE A 13 -3.42 -1.79 7.95
N LEU A 14 -4.47 -1.05 8.33
CA LEU A 14 -4.45 0.10 9.23
C LEU A 14 -5.72 0.07 10.10
N LEU A 15 -5.64 -0.36 11.36
CA LEU A 15 -6.79 -0.34 12.27
C LEU A 15 -7.48 1.04 12.28
N TYR A 16 -8.67 1.13 11.69
CA TYR A 16 -9.67 2.16 11.99
C TYR A 16 -10.84 1.46 12.67
N THR A 17 -10.73 1.25 13.98
CA THR A 17 -11.92 0.99 14.82
C THR A 17 -12.50 2.35 15.19
N PRO A 18 -13.73 2.71 14.75
CA PRO A 18 -14.36 3.98 15.13
C PRO A 18 -14.84 4.01 16.58
N THR A 19 -14.47 3.04 17.42
CA THR A 19 -14.92 2.95 18.80
C THR A 19 -13.72 2.80 19.73
N LEU A 20 -13.68 3.73 20.69
CA LEU A 20 -12.74 3.89 21.81
C LEU A 20 -11.47 4.68 21.50
N HIS A 21 -11.55 5.97 21.87
CA HIS A 21 -10.44 6.90 22.10
C HIS A 21 -9.21 6.20 22.68
N THR A 22 -8.02 6.49 22.12
CA THR A 22 -6.64 6.46 22.70
C THR A 22 -5.55 5.60 22.03
N ARG A 23 -5.76 4.86 20.92
CA ARG A 23 -4.63 4.14 20.29
C ARG A 23 -4.31 4.58 18.86
N LYS A 24 -3.05 5.01 18.66
CA LYS A 24 -2.44 5.38 17.37
C LYS A 24 -2.65 4.27 16.33
N PRO A 25 -3.00 4.59 15.07
CA PRO A 25 -3.06 3.59 14.01
C PRO A 25 -1.66 3.00 13.81
N GLN A 26 -1.52 1.70 14.05
CA GLN A 26 -0.25 0.98 13.95
C GLN A 26 -0.38 -0.21 12.99
N CYS A 27 0.53 -0.32 12.02
CA CYS A 27 0.62 -1.50 11.15
C CYS A 27 0.97 -2.72 12.01
N ARG A 28 0.09 -3.72 12.10
CA ARG A 28 0.29 -4.84 13.02
C ARG A 28 1.48 -5.74 12.66
N SER A 29 1.95 -5.71 11.41
CA SER A 29 2.94 -6.63 10.87
C SER A 29 4.30 -6.02 10.56
N CYS A 30 4.50 -4.69 10.72
CA CYS A 30 5.84 -4.14 10.60
C CYS A 30 6.73 -4.63 11.75
N ARG A 31 8.01 -4.88 11.48
CA ARG A 31 8.90 -5.48 12.48
C ARG A 31 9.05 -4.63 13.73
N ALA A 32 9.09 -3.30 13.62
CA ALA A 32 9.09 -2.43 14.80
C ALA A 32 7.91 -2.70 15.76
N ASN A 33 6.74 -3.10 15.25
CA ASN A 33 5.59 -3.45 16.09
C ASN A 33 5.62 -4.91 16.58
N LEU A 34 6.26 -5.83 15.84
CA LEU A 34 6.49 -7.20 16.30
C LEU A 34 7.54 -7.25 17.43
N VAL A 35 8.59 -6.42 17.35
CA VAL A 35 9.57 -6.22 18.43
C VAL A 35 8.90 -5.67 19.68
N LYS A 36 8.05 -4.65 19.56
CA LYS A 36 7.26 -4.11 20.70
C LYS A 36 6.35 -5.14 21.35
N LYS A 37 5.94 -6.18 20.60
CA LYS A 37 5.13 -7.30 21.09
C LYS A 37 5.98 -8.49 21.55
N CYS A 38 7.30 -8.36 21.55
CA CYS A 38 8.26 -9.41 21.88
C CYS A 38 8.12 -10.69 21.02
N ILE A 39 7.66 -10.53 19.77
CA ILE A 39 7.50 -11.67 18.82
C ILE A 39 8.82 -11.95 18.09
N ILE A 40 9.61 -10.90 17.82
CA ILE A 40 10.92 -10.97 17.16
C ILE A 40 11.89 -10.04 17.88
N ALA A 41 13.20 -10.31 17.77
CA ALA A 41 14.24 -9.48 18.41
C ALA A 41 14.73 -8.33 17.53
N ASP A 42 14.73 -8.50 16.20
CA ASP A 42 15.37 -7.57 15.27
C ASP A 42 14.35 -6.77 14.44
N PRO A 43 14.35 -5.42 14.49
CA PRO A 43 13.49 -4.59 13.66
C PRO A 43 13.96 -4.44 12.21
N ALA A 44 15.11 -4.99 11.80
CA ALA A 44 15.67 -4.82 10.46
C ALA A 44 14.76 -5.37 9.35
N CYS A 45 14.55 -4.57 8.31
CA CYS A 45 13.79 -4.97 7.13
C CYS A 45 14.51 -6.08 6.37
N GLU A 46 13.83 -7.20 6.10
CA GLU A 46 14.35 -8.34 5.33
C GLU A 46 14.81 -7.97 3.92
N LEU A 47 14.35 -6.83 3.39
CA LEU A 47 14.76 -6.35 2.07
C LEU A 47 16.04 -5.54 2.10
N CYS A 48 16.22 -4.63 3.05
CA CYS A 48 17.30 -3.63 2.98
C CYS A 48 18.13 -3.49 4.25
N GLY A 49 17.81 -4.23 5.31
CA GLY A 49 18.52 -4.21 6.59
C GLY A 49 18.26 -2.97 7.46
N GLN A 50 17.55 -1.95 6.97
CA GLN A 50 17.20 -0.77 7.75
C GLN A 50 16.06 -1.04 8.73
N PRO A 51 15.94 -0.31 9.85
CA PRO A 51 14.82 -0.47 10.77
C PRO A 51 13.46 -0.32 10.08
N GLU A 52 12.61 -1.33 10.20
CA GLU A 52 11.32 -1.41 9.51
C GLU A 52 10.16 -0.91 10.40
N ASP A 53 9.68 0.30 10.10
CA ASP A 53 8.40 0.81 10.57
C ASP A 53 7.37 0.93 9.42
N CYS A 54 6.20 1.52 9.67
CA CYS A 54 5.17 1.70 8.65
C CYS A 54 5.64 2.56 7.48
N ASP A 55 6.30 3.68 7.79
CA ASP A 55 6.77 4.65 6.79
C ASP A 55 7.88 4.03 5.96
N HIS A 56 8.78 3.27 6.59
CA HIS A 56 9.78 2.48 5.88
C HIS A 56 9.13 1.47 4.95
N LEU A 57 8.23 0.62 5.44
CA LEU A 57 7.61 -0.45 4.65
C LEU A 57 6.86 0.08 3.43
N ILE A 58 6.10 1.17 3.59
CA ILE A 58 5.24 1.71 2.53
C ILE A 58 5.92 2.76 1.65
N LEU A 59 6.85 3.56 2.18
CA LEU A 59 7.37 4.75 1.46
C LEU A 59 8.88 4.70 1.23
N ARG A 60 9.68 4.20 2.18
CA ARG A 60 11.15 4.40 2.17
C ARG A 60 11.99 3.16 1.89
N CYS A 61 11.42 1.96 2.01
CA CYS A 61 12.12 0.72 1.73
C CYS A 61 12.64 0.74 0.29
N ARG A 62 13.80 0.14 0.03
CA ARG A 62 14.43 0.11 -1.31
C ARG A 62 13.45 -0.33 -2.42
N PHE A 63 12.53 -1.23 -2.09
CA PHE A 63 11.52 -1.74 -3.01
C PHE A 63 10.37 -0.75 -3.19
N ALA A 64 9.87 -0.18 -2.09
CA ALA A 64 8.84 0.86 -2.13
C ALA A 64 9.31 2.10 -2.91
N ALA A 65 10.55 2.54 -2.70
CA ALA A 65 11.14 3.66 -3.42
C ALA A 65 11.17 3.44 -4.93
N GLN A 66 11.46 2.21 -5.40
CA GLN A 66 11.38 1.87 -6.83
C GLN A 66 9.95 1.93 -7.37
N VAL A 67 8.98 1.45 -6.60
CA VAL A 67 7.55 1.52 -6.96
C VAL A 67 7.08 2.98 -7.08
N TRP A 68 7.43 3.83 -6.11
CA TRP A 68 7.09 5.26 -6.15
C TRP A 68 7.90 6.06 -7.16
N ALA A 69 9.09 5.60 -7.58
CA ALA A 69 9.80 6.23 -8.68
C ALA A 69 9.11 5.98 -10.03
N ALA A 70 8.54 4.79 -10.22
CA ALA A 70 7.82 4.43 -11.45
C ALA A 70 6.42 5.07 -11.54
N LEU A 71 5.77 5.32 -10.40
CA LEU A 71 4.59 6.18 -10.30
C LEU A 71 5.06 7.58 -9.92
N PRO A 72 5.39 8.50 -10.84
CA PRO A 72 6.12 9.75 -10.58
C PRO A 72 5.38 10.68 -9.59
N ALA A 73 5.39 10.28 -8.33
CA ALA A 73 4.65 10.79 -7.21
C ALA A 73 5.69 11.10 -6.15
N ASP A 74 5.73 12.36 -5.74
CA ASP A 74 6.68 12.78 -4.74
C ASP A 74 6.27 12.25 -3.36
N THR A 75 7.00 11.25 -2.88
CA THR A 75 6.82 10.68 -1.53
C THR A 75 7.83 11.24 -0.53
N THR A 76 8.62 12.26 -0.92
CA THR A 76 9.61 12.89 -0.04
C THR A 76 8.93 13.52 1.17
N GLY A 77 9.36 13.13 2.37
CA GLY A 77 8.75 13.61 3.61
C GLY A 77 7.33 13.09 3.88
N ALA A 78 6.79 12.22 3.03
CA ALA A 78 5.49 11.61 3.27
C ALA A 78 5.52 10.68 4.49
N SER A 79 4.34 10.51 5.09
CA SER A 79 4.08 9.55 6.16
C SER A 79 2.83 8.76 5.82
N VAL A 80 2.78 7.50 6.27
CA VAL A 80 1.60 6.63 6.14
C VAL A 80 0.37 7.25 6.79
N ARG A 81 0.54 8.16 7.77
CA ARG A 81 -0.55 8.90 8.39
C ARG A 81 -1.19 9.95 7.47
N CYS A 82 -0.44 10.39 6.46
CA CYS A 82 -0.80 11.47 5.54
C CYS A 82 -0.72 10.99 4.08
N LEU A 83 -0.99 9.71 3.80
CA LEU A 83 -0.95 9.13 2.45
C LEU A 83 -1.77 9.93 1.44
N TRP A 84 -2.90 10.49 1.87
CA TRP A 84 -3.80 11.27 1.03
C TRP A 84 -3.20 12.60 0.55
N ASN A 85 -2.09 13.03 1.15
CA ASN A 85 -1.37 14.25 0.76
C ASN A 85 -0.31 13.97 -0.31
N ILE A 86 -0.07 12.71 -0.68
CA ILE A 86 0.84 12.38 -1.78
C ILE A 86 0.25 13.01 -3.06
N PRO A 87 1.03 13.85 -3.77
CA PRO A 87 0.54 14.54 -4.95
C PRO A 87 0.23 13.54 -6.06
N ARG A 88 -0.93 13.72 -6.68
CA ARG A 88 -1.39 12.85 -7.77
C ARG A 88 -0.55 13.07 -9.03
N PRO A 89 0.06 12.02 -9.59
CA PRO A 89 0.65 12.08 -10.92
C PRO A 89 -0.40 12.39 -11.98
N THR A 90 -0.05 13.18 -13.00
CA THR A 90 -0.95 13.52 -14.11
C THR A 90 -1.43 12.29 -14.89
N THR A 91 -0.64 11.22 -14.89
CA THR A 91 -0.93 9.93 -15.53
C THR A 91 -2.02 9.11 -14.82
N VAL A 92 -2.35 9.44 -13.56
CA VAL A 92 -3.36 8.72 -12.77
C VAL A 92 -4.68 9.49 -12.77
N PRO A 93 -5.83 8.86 -13.05
CA PRO A 93 -7.14 9.50 -12.95
C PRO A 93 -7.38 10.15 -11.58
N SER A 94 -7.98 11.35 -11.57
CA SER A 94 -8.30 12.07 -10.32
C SER A 94 -9.40 11.40 -9.52
N ARG A 95 -10.41 10.84 -10.20
CA ARG A 95 -11.49 10.09 -9.55
C ARG A 95 -10.91 8.78 -9.00
N HIS A 96 -11.26 8.48 -7.75
CA HIS A 96 -10.77 7.32 -7.00
C HIS A 96 -9.25 7.27 -6.75
N TYR A 97 -8.54 8.41 -6.81
CA TYR A 97 -7.09 8.44 -6.54
C TYR A 97 -6.72 7.90 -5.15
N SER A 98 -7.51 8.21 -4.11
CA SER A 98 -7.31 7.64 -2.77
C SER A 98 -7.35 6.11 -2.78
N SER A 99 -8.27 5.52 -3.55
CA SER A 99 -8.37 4.07 -3.73
C SER A 99 -7.17 3.50 -4.47
N PHE A 100 -6.66 4.23 -5.47
CA PHE A 100 -5.44 3.88 -6.20
C PHE A 100 -4.21 3.83 -5.27
N ILE A 101 -3.98 4.87 -4.46
CA ILE A 101 -2.89 4.89 -3.46
C ILE A 101 -3.03 3.68 -2.52
N LEU A 102 -4.25 3.42 -2.02
CA LEU A 102 -4.48 2.31 -1.11
C LEU A 102 -4.16 0.95 -1.74
N LEU A 103 -4.49 0.75 -3.02
CA LEU A 103 -4.15 -0.47 -3.75
C LEU A 103 -2.63 -0.64 -3.82
N VAL A 104 -1.88 0.40 -4.19
CA VAL A 104 -0.41 0.34 -4.23
C VAL A 104 0.18 0.02 -2.84
N CYS A 105 -0.30 0.70 -1.80
CA CYS A 105 0.12 0.45 -0.42
C CYS A 105 -0.19 -0.98 0.03
N TRP A 106 -1.35 -1.51 -0.35
CA TRP A 106 -1.75 -2.89 -0.08
C TRP A 106 -0.79 -3.89 -0.71
N LEU A 107 -0.44 -3.71 -1.99
CA LEU A 107 0.47 -4.62 -2.68
C LEU A 107 1.88 -4.52 -2.09
N LEU A 108 2.36 -3.33 -1.70
CA LEU A 108 3.66 -3.17 -1.05
C LEU A 108 3.73 -3.97 0.25
N TRP A 109 2.68 -3.86 1.07
CA TRP A 109 2.53 -4.63 2.29
C TRP A 109 2.44 -6.14 2.03
N LYS A 110 1.65 -6.54 1.03
CA LYS A 110 1.48 -7.95 0.65
C LYS A 110 2.79 -8.57 0.20
N SER A 111 3.52 -7.91 -0.70
CA SER A 111 4.83 -8.38 -1.18
C SER A 111 5.86 -8.49 -0.05
N ARG A 112 5.86 -7.56 0.90
CA ARG A 112 6.72 -7.67 2.09
C ARG A 112 6.36 -8.89 2.94
N ASN A 113 5.07 -9.16 3.13
CA ASN A 113 4.64 -10.32 3.90
C ASN A 113 4.91 -11.65 3.19
N GLU A 114 4.77 -11.71 1.88
CA GLU A 114 5.17 -12.88 1.08
C GLU A 114 6.66 -13.19 1.25
N LEU A 115 7.52 -12.18 1.30
CA LEU A 115 8.93 -12.37 1.64
C LEU A 115 9.10 -13.00 3.03
N VAL A 116 8.41 -12.48 4.03
CA VAL A 116 8.62 -12.91 5.43
C VAL A 116 8.03 -14.28 5.73
N PHE A 117 6.86 -14.59 5.18
CA PHE A 117 6.16 -15.84 5.49
C PHE A 117 6.40 -16.95 4.46
N GLN A 118 6.78 -16.60 3.24
CA GLN A 118 6.93 -17.56 2.13
C GLN A 118 8.32 -17.47 1.46
N ASN A 119 9.21 -16.60 1.93
CA ASN A 119 10.54 -16.37 1.35
C ASN A 119 10.50 -15.97 -0.14
N ILE A 120 9.41 -15.34 -0.59
CA ILE A 120 9.27 -14.87 -1.97
C ILE A 120 9.83 -13.46 -2.08
N THR A 121 10.96 -13.31 -2.78
CA THR A 121 11.56 -11.98 -3.02
C THR A 121 10.69 -11.14 -3.96
N PRO A 122 10.29 -9.91 -3.58
CA PRO A 122 9.52 -9.01 -4.45
C PRO A 122 10.28 -8.67 -5.73
N SER A 123 9.53 -8.52 -6.82
CA SER A 123 10.04 -8.12 -8.13
C SER A 123 9.12 -7.04 -8.69
N ILE A 124 9.70 -6.00 -9.29
CA ILE A 124 8.94 -4.86 -9.81
C ILE A 124 7.95 -5.29 -10.91
N GLY A 125 8.38 -6.11 -11.87
CA GLY A 125 7.47 -6.61 -12.92
C GLY A 125 6.31 -7.45 -12.37
N ARG A 126 6.58 -8.35 -11.41
CA ARG A 126 5.52 -9.13 -10.75
C ARG A 126 4.59 -8.26 -9.92
N PHE A 127 5.12 -7.21 -9.31
CA PHE A 127 4.34 -6.25 -8.53
C PHE A 127 3.32 -5.52 -9.39
N TRP A 128 3.73 -4.99 -10.55
CA TRP A 128 2.80 -4.29 -11.44
C TRP A 128 1.73 -5.20 -12.06
N LEU A 129 2.11 -6.43 -12.40
CA LEU A 129 1.13 -7.45 -12.82
C LEU A 129 0.11 -7.74 -11.70
N ALA A 130 0.57 -7.87 -10.45
CA ALA A 130 -0.31 -8.05 -9.31
C ALA A 130 -1.21 -6.82 -9.07
N CYS A 131 -0.69 -5.60 -9.22
CA CYS A 131 -1.48 -4.37 -9.15
C CYS A 131 -2.58 -4.34 -10.22
N ARG A 132 -2.27 -4.73 -11.46
CA ARG A 132 -3.24 -4.84 -12.55
C ARG A 132 -4.34 -5.84 -12.20
N ASP A 133 -3.98 -7.03 -11.74
CA ASP A 133 -4.95 -8.08 -11.46
C ASP A 133 -5.84 -7.71 -10.26
N GLU A 134 -5.27 -7.10 -9.22
CA GLU A 134 -6.02 -6.56 -8.09
C GLU A 134 -6.92 -5.37 -8.50
N ALA A 135 -6.48 -4.51 -9.43
CA ALA A 135 -7.31 -3.42 -9.95
C ALA A 135 -8.54 -3.94 -10.69
N ARG A 136 -8.42 -5.05 -11.44
CA ARG A 136 -9.56 -5.74 -12.06
C ARG A 136 -10.53 -6.28 -11.02
N LEU A 137 -10.03 -6.85 -9.93
CA LEU A 137 -10.90 -7.31 -8.83
C LEU A 137 -11.59 -6.13 -8.15
N TRP A 138 -10.90 -4.99 -8.00
CA TRP A 138 -11.46 -3.78 -7.41
C TRP A 138 -12.52 -3.11 -8.29
N SER A 139 -12.47 -3.27 -9.62
CA SER A 139 -13.48 -2.72 -10.54
C SER A 139 -14.90 -3.18 -10.20
N HIS A 140 -15.03 -4.40 -9.66
CA HIS A 140 -16.31 -4.99 -9.24
C HIS A 140 -16.92 -4.29 -8.02
N ARG A 141 -16.12 -3.53 -7.26
CA ARG A 141 -16.54 -2.75 -6.09
C ARG A 141 -16.92 -1.32 -6.47
N LEU A 142 -16.57 -0.88 -7.68
CA LEU A 142 -16.94 0.43 -8.21
C LEU A 142 -18.34 0.39 -8.80
N LYS A 143 -18.98 1.56 -8.85
CA LYS A 143 -20.21 1.73 -9.62
C LYS A 143 -19.94 1.45 -11.09
N THR A 144 -20.96 1.02 -11.84
CA THR A 144 -20.82 0.70 -13.27
C THR A 144 -20.24 1.86 -14.07
N GLU A 145 -20.65 3.09 -13.78
CA GLU A 145 -20.13 4.34 -14.38
C GLU A 145 -18.63 4.58 -14.13
N ASP A 146 -18.06 3.93 -13.12
CA ASP A 146 -16.66 4.10 -12.68
C ASP A 146 -15.73 2.99 -13.12
N ARG A 147 -16.25 1.92 -13.74
CA ARG A 147 -15.42 0.76 -14.11
C ARG A 147 -14.30 1.13 -15.08
N GLN A 148 -14.54 2.09 -15.98
CA GLN A 148 -13.52 2.61 -16.90
C GLN A 148 -12.27 3.17 -16.19
N ILE A 149 -12.39 3.60 -14.93
CA ILE A 149 -11.25 4.07 -14.13
C ILE A 149 -10.33 2.91 -13.76
N ALA A 150 -10.91 1.75 -13.44
CA ALA A 150 -10.12 0.55 -13.17
C ALA A 150 -9.39 0.08 -14.44
N ASP A 151 -10.01 0.20 -15.61
CA ASP A 151 -9.35 -0.09 -16.88
C ASP A 151 -8.15 0.85 -17.12
N ALA A 152 -8.31 2.15 -16.85
CA ALA A 152 -7.21 3.10 -16.90
C ALA A 152 -6.07 2.75 -15.93
N TRP A 153 -6.39 2.29 -14.71
CA TRP A 153 -5.38 1.77 -13.78
C TRP A 153 -4.68 0.53 -14.34
N CYS A 154 -5.42 -0.42 -14.90
CA CYS A 154 -4.85 -1.63 -15.50
C CYS A 154 -3.91 -1.31 -16.68
N SER A 155 -4.28 -0.35 -17.54
CA SER A 155 -3.43 0.11 -18.63
C SER A 155 -2.15 0.75 -18.10
N LEU A 156 -2.26 1.61 -17.09
CA LEU A 156 -1.11 2.25 -16.44
C LEU A 156 -0.15 1.22 -15.84
N PHE A 157 -0.67 0.26 -15.07
CA PHE A 157 0.16 -0.79 -14.46
C PHE A 157 0.79 -1.73 -15.50
N SER A 158 0.16 -1.92 -16.66
CA SER A 158 0.72 -2.78 -17.71
C SER A 158 1.87 -2.13 -18.47
N SER A 159 2.01 -0.79 -18.40
CA SER A 159 3.09 -0.04 -19.03
C SER A 159 4.34 0.13 -18.16
N MET A 160 4.32 -0.39 -16.92
CA MET A 160 5.41 -0.30 -15.94
C MET A 160 6.15 -1.62 -15.80
#